data_AF-A0A815YC36-F1
#
_entry.id   AF-A0A815YC36-F1
#
_cell.length_a   1.000
_cell.length_b   1.000
_cell.length_c   1.000
_cell.angle_alpha   90.00
_cell.angle_beta   90.00
_cell.angle_gamma   90.00
#
_symmetry.space_group_name_H-M   'P 1'
#
loop_
_entity.id
_entity.type
_entity.pdbx_description
1 polymer ?
#
loop_
_entity_poly.entity_id
_entity_poly.type
_entity_poly.pdbx_seq_one_letter_code
_entity_poly.pdbx_strand_id
1 'polypeptide(L)'
;MAFNPRNTKRRNQPPTAQISRDQQSPPGRNCSDCKKKPPQVQCLHCSQHVCLECAQKHVNLVAGDTEGAIHLLNEKIDVLDRIAANTRQNIVTARDNIVKKADAERDQAFALLTQMIEQEKQQLRNKNKQLNELPLNEIAMFIRRLPSDLQYLNEKDNSLFNIITTEPRIQLQRQRQQLFIENDDDDYDPRCD
;
A
#
# COMPACT_ATOMS: atom_id res chain seq x y z
N MET A 1 -13.91 58.47 3.12
CA MET A 1 -12.83 58.25 2.14
C MET A 1 -13.46 57.90 0.80
N ALA A 2 -12.84 58.36 -0.29
CA ALA A 2 -13.45 58.74 -1.55
C ALA A 2 -13.98 57.59 -2.43
N PHE A 3 -14.98 57.94 -3.25
CA PHE A 3 -15.49 57.26 -4.45
C PHE A 3 -14.40 57.06 -5.52
N ASN A 4 -14.33 55.89 -6.16
CA ASN A 4 -14.86 55.63 -7.51
C ASN A 4 -14.51 54.20 -8.01
N PRO A 5 -15.47 53.42 -8.56
CA PRO A 5 -15.21 52.10 -9.15
C PRO A 5 -15.03 52.20 -10.68
N ARG A 6 -13.90 51.70 -11.21
CA ARG A 6 -13.72 51.49 -12.67
C ARG A 6 -14.02 50.04 -13.05
N ASN A 7 -15.28 49.87 -13.45
CA ASN A 7 -15.77 49.13 -14.60
C ASN A 7 -14.69 48.57 -15.56
N THR A 8 -14.67 47.24 -15.75
CA THR A 8 -14.62 46.61 -17.09
C THR A 8 -15.18 45.19 -17.01
N LYS A 9 -16.43 45.03 -17.46
CA LYS A 9 -16.93 43.77 -18.02
C LYS A 9 -16.05 43.40 -19.22
N ARG A 10 -15.41 42.23 -19.20
CA ARG A 10 -15.12 41.49 -20.44
C ARG A 10 -15.52 40.03 -20.28
N ARG A 11 -16.62 39.71 -20.97
CA ARG A 11 -16.95 38.38 -21.48
C ARG A 11 -15.70 37.80 -22.12
N ASN A 12 -15.15 36.72 -21.55
CA ASN A 12 -14.36 35.78 -22.33
C ASN A 12 -15.34 34.99 -23.20
N GLN A 13 -15.64 35.53 -24.38
CA GLN A 13 -16.09 34.71 -25.49
C GLN A 13 -14.94 33.75 -25.81
N PRO A 14 -15.20 32.44 -26.01
CA PRO A 14 -14.20 31.58 -26.61
C PRO A 14 -13.87 32.17 -27.99
N PRO A 15 -12.59 32.19 -28.41
CA PRO A 15 -12.27 32.62 -29.75
C PRO A 15 -13.06 31.74 -30.72
N THR A 16 -13.93 32.35 -31.49
CA THR A 16 -14.40 31.80 -32.77
C THR A 16 -13.13 31.40 -33.51
N ALA A 17 -12.83 30.10 -33.50
CA ALA A 17 -11.88 29.52 -34.43
C ALA A 17 -12.36 29.98 -35.80
N GLN A 18 -11.62 30.92 -36.38
CA GLN A 18 -11.76 31.26 -37.77
C GLN A 18 -11.61 29.93 -38.50
N ILE A 19 -12.71 29.49 -39.10
CA ILE A 19 -12.69 28.41 -40.08
C ILE A 19 -11.86 29.01 -41.22
N SER A 20 -10.55 28.78 -41.18
CA SER A 20 -9.68 28.94 -42.34
C SER A 20 -10.17 27.95 -43.39
N ARG A 21 -11.14 28.42 -44.17
CA ARG A 21 -11.44 27.92 -45.51
C ARG A 21 -10.22 28.22 -46.38
N ASP A 22 -9.15 27.46 -46.21
CA ASP A 22 -8.03 27.37 -47.16
C ASP A 22 -7.15 26.18 -46.77
N GLN A 23 -7.74 24.99 -46.78
CA GLN A 23 -7.01 23.80 -47.23
C GLN A 23 -7.62 23.43 -48.57
N GLN A 24 -7.08 24.02 -49.64
CA GLN A 24 -7.29 23.52 -50.98
C GLN A 24 -6.89 22.04 -50.99
N SER A 25 -7.89 21.17 -51.13
CA SER A 25 -7.67 19.75 -51.33
C SER A 25 -6.71 19.57 -52.51
N PRO A 26 -5.65 18.76 -52.42
CA PRO A 26 -4.83 18.45 -53.57
C PRO A 26 -5.74 17.90 -54.69
N PRO A 27 -5.63 18.42 -55.93
CA PRO A 27 -6.57 18.10 -56.98
C PRO A 27 -6.46 16.61 -57.34
N GLY A 28 -7.59 15.90 -57.30
CA GLY A 28 -7.77 14.65 -58.02
C GLY A 28 -7.41 13.34 -57.31
N ARG A 29 -7.19 13.31 -55.99
CA ARG A 29 -7.05 12.02 -55.30
C ARG A 29 -8.44 11.40 -55.07
N ASN A 30 -8.55 10.10 -55.32
CA ASN A 30 -9.73 9.30 -54.98
C ASN A 30 -9.68 8.93 -53.49
N CYS A 31 -10.84 8.77 -52.83
CA CYS A 31 -10.90 8.33 -51.43
C CYS A 31 -10.05 7.05 -51.27
N SER A 32 -9.17 7.02 -50.26
CA SER A 32 -8.30 5.85 -50.04
C SER A 32 -9.07 4.53 -49.94
N ASP A 33 -10.24 4.56 -49.30
CA ASP A 33 -11.00 3.34 -48.97
C ASP A 33 -12.05 2.96 -50.03
N CYS A 34 -12.83 3.94 -50.52
CA CYS A 34 -13.97 3.66 -51.40
C CYS A 34 -13.78 4.14 -52.85
N LYS A 35 -12.62 4.73 -53.17
CA LYS A 35 -12.23 5.24 -54.50
C LYS A 35 -13.16 6.27 -55.15
N LYS A 36 -14.19 6.76 -54.45
CA LYS A 36 -15.06 7.84 -54.92
C LYS A 36 -14.26 9.17 -55.03
N LYS A 37 -14.73 10.12 -55.85
CA LYS A 37 -14.21 11.51 -56.00
C LYS A 37 -14.95 12.61 -55.17
N PRO A 38 -15.40 12.38 -53.92
CA PRO A 38 -16.04 13.44 -53.14
C PRO A 38 -14.99 14.37 -52.52
N PRO A 39 -15.40 15.49 -51.88
CA PRO A 39 -14.51 16.26 -51.03
C PRO A 39 -13.82 15.35 -50.01
N GLN A 40 -12.49 15.47 -49.93
CA GLN A 40 -11.65 14.64 -49.07
C GLN A 40 -11.32 15.36 -47.77
N VAL A 41 -11.30 14.62 -46.67
CA VAL A 41 -10.79 15.04 -45.38
C VAL A 41 -9.65 14.12 -44.96
N GLN A 42 -8.66 14.64 -44.24
CA GLN A 42 -7.61 13.80 -43.67
C GLN A 42 -8.09 13.22 -42.34
N CYS A 43 -8.10 11.90 -42.22
CA CYS A 43 -8.37 11.22 -40.95
C CYS A 43 -7.17 11.41 -40.02
N LEU A 44 -7.36 12.01 -38.84
CA LEU A 44 -6.27 12.24 -37.87
C LEU A 44 -5.76 10.96 -37.21
N HIS A 45 -6.55 9.89 -37.20
CA HIS A 45 -6.18 8.61 -36.58
C HIS A 45 -5.21 7.80 -37.45
N CYS A 46 -5.46 7.71 -38.76
CA CYS A 46 -4.62 6.93 -39.69
C CYS A 46 -3.87 7.80 -40.72
N SER A 47 -3.99 9.13 -40.65
CA SER A 47 -3.42 10.11 -41.58
C SER A 47 -3.85 9.99 -43.06
N GLN A 48 -4.82 9.12 -43.37
CA GLN A 48 -5.32 8.87 -44.73
C GLN A 48 -6.34 9.92 -45.19
N HIS A 49 -6.34 10.23 -46.49
CA HIS A 49 -7.34 11.11 -47.12
C HIS A 49 -8.56 10.30 -47.54
N VAL A 50 -9.69 10.53 -46.88
CA VAL A 50 -10.92 9.74 -47.05
C VAL A 50 -12.11 10.66 -47.32
N CYS A 51 -13.18 10.10 -47.91
CA CYS A 51 -14.43 10.84 -48.04
C CYS A 51 -15.13 10.99 -46.68
N LEU A 52 -16.09 11.92 -46.57
CA LEU A 52 -16.83 12.14 -45.33
C LEU A 52 -17.51 10.87 -44.78
N GLU A 53 -18.07 10.02 -45.64
CA GLU A 53 -18.68 8.74 -45.25
C GLU A 53 -17.66 7.77 -44.64
N CYS A 54 -16.47 7.66 -45.23
CA CYS A 54 -15.39 6.80 -44.73
C CYS A 54 -14.73 7.39 -43.47
N ALA A 55 -14.60 8.72 -43.39
CA ALA A 55 -14.16 9.41 -42.17
C ALA A 55 -15.08 9.09 -40.99
N GLN A 56 -16.41 9.12 -41.20
CA GLN A 56 -17.37 8.75 -40.16
C GLN A 56 -17.21 7.29 -39.73
N LYS A 57 -16.95 6.36 -40.66
CA LYS A 57 -16.66 4.96 -40.33
C LYS A 57 -15.39 4.81 -39.48
N HIS A 58 -14.32 5.54 -39.82
CA HIS A 58 -13.09 5.53 -39.04
C HIS A 58 -13.31 6.10 -37.64
N VAL A 59 -14.06 7.20 -37.50
CA VAL A 59 -14.43 7.77 -36.20
C VAL A 59 -15.24 6.77 -35.37
N ASN A 60 -16.22 6.09 -35.97
CA ASN A 60 -17.04 5.09 -35.26
C ASN A 60 -16.21 3.88 -34.82
N LEU A 61 -15.23 3.43 -35.62
CA LEU A 61 -14.32 2.34 -35.25
C LEU A 61 -13.47 2.74 -34.04
N VAL A 62 -12.82 3.91 -34.10
CA VAL A 62 -12.00 4.44 -33.00
C VAL A 62 -12.85 4.66 -31.74
N ALA A 63 -14.09 5.14 -31.89
CA ALA A 63 -15.02 5.29 -30.77
C ALA A 63 -15.33 3.93 -30.11
N GLY A 64 -15.56 2.88 -30.90
CA GLY A 64 -15.77 1.53 -30.37
C GLY A 64 -14.53 0.96 -29.65
N ASP A 65 -13.34 1.12 -30.24
CA ASP A 65 -12.09 0.65 -29.63
C ASP A 65 -11.76 1.40 -28.34
N THR A 66 -12.01 2.71 -28.30
CA THR A 66 -11.82 3.53 -27.10
C THR A 66 -12.81 3.17 -26.00
N GLU A 67 -14.07 2.91 -26.32
CA GLU A 67 -15.08 2.42 -25.36
C GLU A 67 -14.68 1.05 -24.79
N GLY A 68 -14.22 0.13 -25.64
CA GLY A 68 -13.70 -1.17 -25.20
C GLY A 68 -12.48 -1.06 -24.28
N ALA A 69 -11.55 -0.16 -24.61
CA ALA A 69 -10.38 0.12 -23.77
C ALA A 69 -10.77 0.74 -22.42
N ILE A 70 -11.72 1.68 -22.40
CA ILE A 70 -12.24 2.29 -21.17
C ILE A 70 -12.90 1.24 -20.28
N HIS A 71 -13.72 0.36 -20.85
CA HIS A 71 -14.36 -0.72 -20.10
C HIS A 71 -13.31 -1.63 -19.43
N LEU A 72 -12.30 -2.07 -20.21
CA LEU A 72 -11.21 -2.89 -19.68
C LEU A 72 -10.45 -2.18 -18.56
N LEU A 73 -10.12 -0.90 -18.72
CA LEU A 73 -9.43 -0.12 -17.70
C LEU A 73 -10.26 -0.03 -16.41
N ASN A 74 -11.56 0.24 -16.52
CA ASN A 74 -12.46 0.28 -15.37
C ASN A 74 -12.51 -1.08 -14.66
N GLU A 75 -12.61 -2.19 -15.39
CA GLU A 75 -12.55 -3.53 -14.79
C GLU A 75 -11.24 -3.76 -14.03
N LYS A 76 -10.09 -3.30 -14.57
CA LYS A 76 -8.79 -3.43 -13.88
C LYS A 76 -8.70 -2.55 -12.64
N ILE A 77 -9.28 -1.35 -12.66
CA ILE A 77 -9.41 -0.49 -11.49
C ILE A 77 -10.24 -1.19 -10.41
N ASP A 78 -11.39 -1.76 -10.77
CA ASP A 78 -12.24 -2.51 -9.85
C ASP A 78 -11.52 -3.72 -9.24
N VAL A 79 -10.70 -4.43 -10.04
CA VAL A 79 -9.84 -5.51 -9.54
C VAL A 79 -8.84 -4.97 -8.51
N LEU A 80 -8.20 -3.83 -8.78
CA LEU A 80 -7.26 -3.21 -7.83
C LEU A 80 -7.95 -2.80 -6.52
N ASP A 81 -9.17 -2.27 -6.60
CA ASP A 81 -9.96 -1.91 -5.42
C ASP A 81 -10.32 -3.14 -4.58
N ARG A 82 -10.71 -4.24 -5.23
CA ARG A 82 -10.93 -5.53 -4.55
C ARG A 82 -9.66 -6.07 -3.90
N ILE A 83 -8.52 -6.02 -4.60
CA ILE A 83 -7.22 -6.42 -4.05
C ILE A 83 -6.89 -5.55 -2.83
N ALA A 84 -7.04 -4.23 -2.92
CA ALA A 84 -6.76 -3.32 -1.82
C ALA A 84 -7.67 -3.58 -0.61
N ALA A 85 -8.96 -3.83 -0.82
CA ALA A 85 -9.89 -4.20 0.24
C ALA A 85 -9.48 -5.51 0.94
N ASN A 86 -9.14 -6.54 0.17
CA ASN A 86 -8.68 -7.82 0.71
C ASN A 86 -7.35 -7.68 1.46
N THR A 87 -6.39 -6.93 0.93
CA THR A 87 -5.11 -6.67 1.61
C THR A 87 -5.32 -5.91 2.91
N ARG A 88 -6.20 -4.89 2.94
CA ARG A 88 -6.56 -4.18 4.17
C ARG A 88 -7.13 -5.13 5.22
N GLN A 89 -8.05 -6.01 4.82
CA GLN A 89 -8.61 -7.01 5.74
C GLN A 89 -7.54 -7.95 6.29
N ASN A 90 -6.63 -8.42 5.44
CA ASN A 90 -5.52 -9.30 5.86
C ASN A 90 -4.58 -8.61 6.85
N ILE A 91 -4.28 -7.31 6.65
CA ILE A 91 -3.48 -6.52 7.57
C ILE A 91 -4.16 -6.43 8.94
N VAL A 92 -5.48 -6.17 8.98
CA VAL A 92 -6.25 -6.10 10.23
C VAL A 92 -6.21 -7.44 10.96
N THR A 93 -6.48 -8.55 10.27
CA THR A 93 -6.41 -9.90 10.84
C THR A 93 -5.01 -10.22 11.37
N ALA A 94 -3.95 -9.87 10.63
CA ALA A 94 -2.57 -10.07 11.06
C ALA A 94 -2.25 -9.27 12.33
N ARG A 95 -2.68 -8.00 12.40
CA ARG A 95 -2.55 -7.16 13.59
C ARG A 95 -3.25 -7.79 14.79
N ASP A 96 -4.49 -8.23 14.63
CA ASP A 96 -5.26 -8.80 15.73
C ASP A 96 -4.62 -10.09 16.27
N ASN A 97 -4.01 -10.90 15.39
CA ASN A 97 -3.23 -12.07 15.82
C ASN A 97 -1.96 -11.69 16.58
N ILE A 98 -1.27 -10.63 16.15
CA ILE A 98 -0.10 -10.11 16.85
C ILE A 98 -0.49 -9.65 18.26
N VAL A 99 -1.55 -8.85 18.38
CA VAL A 99 -2.04 -8.33 19.67
C VAL A 99 -2.44 -9.48 20.59
N LYS A 100 -3.22 -10.45 20.09
CA LYS A 100 -3.62 -11.62 20.90
C LYS A 100 -2.42 -12.40 21.43
N LYS A 101 -1.38 -12.60 20.61
CA LYS A 101 -0.15 -13.28 21.05
C LYS A 101 0.61 -12.46 22.09
N ALA A 102 0.75 -11.16 21.85
CA ALA A 102 1.41 -10.26 22.79
C ALA A 102 0.69 -10.19 24.15
N ASP A 103 -0.64 -10.16 24.15
CA ASP A 103 -1.43 -10.22 25.38
C ASP A 103 -1.23 -11.56 26.12
N ALA A 104 -1.24 -12.69 25.40
CA ALA A 104 -0.99 -13.99 26.01
C ALA A 104 0.43 -14.11 26.60
N GLU A 105 1.45 -13.62 25.90
CA GLU A 105 2.84 -13.58 26.39
C GLU A 105 2.99 -12.67 27.62
N ARG A 106 2.34 -11.50 27.61
CA ARG A 106 2.29 -10.59 28.76
C ARG A 106 1.66 -11.27 29.98
N ASP A 107 0.52 -11.91 29.80
CA ASP A 107 -0.21 -12.56 30.89
C ASP A 107 0.61 -13.72 31.48
N GLN A 108 1.31 -14.48 30.64
CA GLN A 108 2.26 -15.51 31.08
C GLN A 108 3.44 -14.92 31.87
N ALA A 109 4.03 -13.83 31.38
CA ALA A 109 5.13 -13.15 32.06
C ALA A 109 4.70 -12.62 33.44
N PHE A 110 3.50 -12.06 33.56
CA PHE A 110 2.96 -11.62 34.85
C PHE A 110 2.66 -12.78 35.81
N ALA A 111 2.15 -13.90 35.30
CA ALA A 111 1.97 -15.10 36.11
C ALA A 111 3.31 -15.61 36.65
N LEU A 112 4.34 -15.67 35.80
CA LEU A 112 5.69 -16.08 36.20
C LEU A 112 6.29 -15.10 37.22
N LEU A 113 6.19 -13.79 36.99
CA LEU A 113 6.66 -12.79 37.94
C LEU A 113 5.98 -12.96 39.31
N THR A 114 4.66 -13.16 39.32
CA THR A 114 3.90 -13.39 40.55
C THR A 114 4.41 -14.63 41.29
N GLN A 115 4.68 -15.72 40.56
CA GLN A 115 5.24 -16.94 41.13
C GLN A 115 6.64 -16.71 41.72
N MET A 116 7.53 -16.01 41.01
CA MET A 116 8.87 -15.70 41.50
C MET A 116 8.82 -14.84 42.76
N ILE A 117 7.94 -13.83 42.79
CA ILE A 117 7.73 -12.98 43.98
C ILE A 117 7.25 -13.83 45.17
N GLU A 118 6.31 -14.75 44.97
CA GLU A 118 5.81 -15.58 46.07
C GLU A 118 6.89 -16.57 46.56
N GLN A 119 7.74 -17.07 45.67
CA GLN A 119 8.91 -17.87 46.06
C GLN A 119 9.88 -17.07 46.93
N GLU A 120 10.23 -15.84 46.54
CA GLU A 120 11.10 -14.97 47.35
C GLU A 120 10.47 -14.63 48.70
N LYS A 121 9.16 -14.32 48.74
CA LYS A 121 8.44 -14.13 50.01
C LYS A 121 8.49 -15.37 50.90
N GLN A 122 8.35 -16.56 50.32
CA GLN A 122 8.42 -17.80 51.08
C GLN A 122 9.83 -18.06 51.63
N GLN A 123 10.88 -17.72 50.88
CA GLN A 123 12.27 -17.77 51.38
C GLN A 123 12.45 -16.84 52.59
N LEU A 124 11.91 -15.61 52.52
CA LEU A 124 11.95 -14.67 53.65
C LEU A 124 11.17 -15.20 54.87
N ARG A 125 9.98 -15.78 54.66
CA ARG A 125 9.21 -16.43 55.73
C ARG A 125 9.98 -17.59 56.37
N ASN A 126 10.67 -18.39 55.56
CA ASN A 126 11.50 -19.50 56.05
C ASN A 126 12.69 -18.98 56.87
N LYS A 127 13.39 -17.93 56.42
CA LYS A 127 14.47 -17.30 57.20
C LYS A 127 13.95 -16.72 58.53
N ASN A 128 12.77 -16.11 58.52
CA ASN A 128 12.13 -15.61 59.75
C ASN A 128 11.78 -16.76 60.70
N LYS A 129 11.26 -17.88 60.19
CA LYS A 129 11.00 -19.08 60.99
C LYS A 129 12.28 -19.63 61.60
N GLN A 130 13.36 -19.76 60.82
CA GLN A 130 14.67 -20.18 61.31
C GLN A 130 15.16 -19.28 62.45
N LEU A 131 15.05 -17.96 62.31
CA LEU A 131 15.43 -17.02 63.36
C LEU A 131 14.74 -17.30 64.70
N ASN A 132 13.44 -17.65 64.67
CA ASN A 132 12.66 -17.93 65.87
C ASN A 132 12.96 -19.31 66.50
N GLU A 133 13.52 -20.23 65.72
CA GLU A 133 13.84 -21.60 66.15
C GLU A 133 15.32 -21.78 66.54
N LEU A 134 16.17 -20.77 66.30
CA LEU A 134 17.61 -20.82 66.59
C LEU A 134 17.89 -20.72 68.10
N PRO A 135 18.91 -21.45 68.60
CA PRO A 135 19.39 -21.29 69.98
C PRO A 135 20.08 -19.94 70.16
N LEU A 136 19.99 -19.37 71.37
CA LEU A 136 20.46 -18.01 71.71
C LEU A 136 21.91 -17.70 71.30
N ASN A 137 22.79 -18.69 71.34
CA ASN A 137 24.21 -18.56 70.98
C ASN A 137 24.44 -18.41 69.46
N GLU A 138 23.47 -18.80 68.61
CA GLU A 138 23.59 -18.76 67.15
C GLU A 138 22.90 -17.55 66.51
N ILE A 139 21.95 -16.93 67.21
CA ILE A 139 21.17 -15.78 66.74
C ILE A 139 22.08 -14.64 66.25
N ALA A 140 23.12 -14.28 67.00
CA ALA A 140 24.01 -13.19 66.64
C ALA A 140 24.78 -13.44 65.34
N MET A 141 25.18 -14.70 65.08
CA MET A 141 25.84 -15.06 63.81
C MET A 141 24.86 -15.05 62.65
N PHE A 142 23.64 -15.53 62.85
CA PHE A 142 22.59 -15.52 61.83
C PHE A 142 22.24 -14.09 61.40
N ILE A 143 22.02 -13.19 62.36
CA ILE A 143 21.71 -11.77 62.09
C ILE A 143 22.84 -11.09 61.30
N ARG A 144 24.11 -11.42 61.58
CA ARG A 144 25.25 -10.87 60.82
C ARG A 144 25.31 -11.32 59.36
N ARG A 145 24.75 -12.50 59.02
CA ARG A 145 24.76 -13.04 57.65
C ARG A 145 23.57 -12.56 56.80
N LEU A 146 22.44 -12.24 57.44
CA LEU A 146 21.21 -11.80 56.76
C LEU A 146 21.39 -10.67 55.73
N PRO A 147 22.15 -9.58 56.00
CA PRO A 147 22.31 -8.50 55.02
C PRO A 147 22.98 -8.95 53.72
N SER A 148 24.01 -9.81 53.81
CA SER A 148 24.68 -10.37 52.64
C SER A 148 23.76 -11.31 51.87
N ASP A 149 22.99 -12.13 52.58
CA ASP A 149 22.03 -13.06 51.96
C ASP A 149 20.91 -12.33 51.21
N LEU A 150 20.54 -11.12 51.62
CA LEU A 150 19.43 -10.35 51.05
C LEU A 150 19.89 -9.19 50.18
N GLN A 151 21.18 -9.08 49.89
CA GLN A 151 21.77 -7.93 49.18
C GLN A 151 21.15 -7.68 47.79
N TYR A 152 20.61 -8.73 47.17
CA TYR A 152 19.98 -8.68 45.85
C TYR A 152 18.54 -8.12 45.87
N LEU A 153 17.89 -8.07 47.05
CA LEU A 153 16.55 -7.51 47.23
C LEU A 153 16.64 -6.01 47.51
N ASN A 154 17.11 -5.25 46.53
CA ASN A 154 17.28 -3.80 46.65
C ASN A 154 16.35 -3.09 45.67
N GLU A 155 15.53 -2.16 46.16
CA GLU A 155 14.61 -1.37 45.33
C GLU A 155 15.30 -0.56 44.24
N LYS A 156 16.59 -0.24 44.43
CA LYS A 156 17.39 0.51 43.45
C LYS A 156 18.01 -0.39 42.38
N ASP A 157 17.98 -1.70 42.58
CA ASP A 157 18.63 -2.68 41.70
C ASP A 157 17.55 -3.41 40.90
N ASN A 158 17.25 -2.89 39.72
CA ASN A 158 16.27 -3.48 38.78
C ASN A 158 16.77 -4.77 38.12
N SER A 159 17.91 -5.31 38.55
CA SER A 159 18.55 -6.50 37.95
C SER A 159 17.95 -7.83 38.40
N LEU A 160 17.08 -7.83 39.42
CA LEU A 160 16.49 -9.06 39.96
C LEU A 160 15.63 -9.82 38.94
N PHE A 161 14.92 -9.09 38.07
CA PHE A 161 14.11 -9.66 37.00
C PHE A 161 14.51 -9.01 35.67
N ASN A 162 14.97 -9.82 34.71
CA ASN A 162 15.34 -9.34 33.39
C ASN A 162 14.16 -9.45 32.41
N ILE A 163 13.95 -8.40 31.61
CA ILE A 163 12.91 -8.37 30.57
C ILE A 163 13.59 -8.55 29.21
N ILE A 164 13.18 -9.58 28.46
CA ILE A 164 13.61 -9.81 27.08
C ILE A 164 12.37 -9.71 26.20
N THR A 165 12.42 -8.86 25.18
CA THR A 165 11.28 -8.64 24.26
C THR A 165 11.76 -8.49 22.82
N THR A 166 10.92 -8.86 21.85
CA THR A 166 11.15 -8.66 20.42
C THR A 166 9.87 -8.07 19.81
N GLU A 167 10.00 -7.00 19.04
CA GLU A 167 8.84 -6.31 18.46
C GLU A 167 8.24 -7.06 17.26
N PRO A 168 6.92 -7.32 17.25
CA PRO A 168 6.24 -7.92 16.11
C PRO A 168 6.02 -6.90 14.97
N ARG A 169 6.20 -7.33 13.71
CA ARG A 169 6.08 -6.45 12.52
C ARG A 169 5.25 -7.07 11.39
N ILE A 170 4.52 -6.22 10.65
CA ILE A 170 3.82 -6.57 9.40
C ILE A 170 4.61 -5.97 8.23
N GLN A 171 4.91 -6.77 7.20
CA GLN A 171 5.63 -6.34 6.00
C GLN A 171 4.78 -6.56 4.75
N LEU A 172 4.77 -5.57 3.86
CA LEU A 172 4.15 -5.67 2.54
C LEU A 172 5.23 -5.93 1.50
N GLN A 173 5.06 -7.00 0.70
CA GLN A 173 5.94 -7.31 -0.41
C GLN A 173 5.13 -7.38 -1.70
N ARG A 174 5.55 -6.62 -2.73
CA ARG A 174 4.93 -6.67 -4.05
C ARG A 174 5.57 -7.81 -4.85
N GLN A 175 4.84 -8.90 -5.07
CA GLN A 175 5.24 -9.92 -6.04
C GLN A 175 4.79 -9.48 -7.43
N ARG A 176 5.73 -9.02 -8.27
CA ARG A 176 5.48 -8.81 -9.70
C ARG A 176 5.90 -10.10 -10.40
N GLN A 177 4.95 -10.91 -10.87
CA GLN A 177 5.28 -11.94 -11.85
C GLN A 177 5.63 -11.23 -13.16
N GLN A 178 6.88 -11.35 -13.61
CA GLN A 178 7.27 -10.95 -14.95
C GLN A 178 6.66 -11.98 -15.91
N LEU A 179 5.59 -11.62 -16.61
CA LEU A 179 5.17 -12.35 -17.80
C LEU A 179 6.22 -12.03 -18.87
N PHE A 180 7.16 -12.96 -19.07
CA PHE A 180 7.94 -13.03 -20.31
C PHE A 180 6.93 -13.27 -21.43
N ILE A 181 6.76 -12.27 -22.30
CA ILE A 181 6.22 -12.51 -23.63
C ILE A 181 7.42 -13.06 -24.41
N GLU A 182 7.54 -14.38 -24.49
CA GLU A 182 8.30 -15.01 -25.57
C GLU A 182 7.59 -14.59 -26.86
N ASN A 183 8.20 -13.66 -27.61
CA ASN A 183 7.88 -13.53 -29.01
C ASN A 183 8.52 -14.75 -29.67
N ASP A 184 7.70 -15.75 -29.98
CA ASP A 184 8.00 -16.74 -30.99
C ASP A 184 8.18 -15.98 -32.32
N ASP A 185 9.41 -15.56 -32.61
CA ASP A 185 9.84 -15.11 -33.93
C ASP A 185 9.94 -16.33 -34.84
N ASP A 186 8.80 -16.90 -35.21
CA ASP A 186 8.66 -17.86 -36.29
C ASP A 186 8.10 -17.16 -37.55
N ASP A 187 8.85 -17.35 -38.65
CA ASP A 187 8.48 -17.21 -40.05
C ASP A 187 8.15 -15.82 -40.63
N TYR A 188 9.17 -15.22 -41.27
CA TYR A 188 8.92 -14.53 -42.55
C TYR A 188 10.04 -14.76 -43.58
N ASP A 189 9.65 -15.48 -44.63
CA ASP A 189 10.39 -15.86 -45.84
C ASP A 189 10.67 -14.63 -46.75
N PRO A 190 11.93 -14.36 -47.15
CA PRO A 190 12.26 -13.25 -48.04
C PRO A 190 12.09 -13.69 -49.50
N ARG A 191 10.85 -13.92 -49.93
CA ARG A 191 10.48 -14.02 -51.35
C ARG A 191 9.12 -13.40 -51.59
N CYS A 192 9.08 -12.07 -51.74
CA CYS A 192 8.20 -11.34 -52.67
C CYS A 192 8.71 -9.89 -52.82
N ASP A 193 9.07 -9.59 -54.06
CA ASP A 193 9.38 -8.31 -54.74
C ASP A 193 10.61 -7.47 -54.34
#